data_AF-A0A354I0S3-F1
#
_entry.id   AF-A0A354I0S3-F1
#
_cell.length_a   1.000
_cell.length_b   1.000
_cell.length_c   1.000
_cell.angle_alpha   90.00
_cell.angle_beta   90.00
_cell.angle_gamma   90.00
#
_symmetry.space_group_name_H-M   'P 1'
#
loop_
_entity.id
_entity.type
_entity.pdbx_description
1 polymer ?
#
loop_
_entity_poly.entity_id
_entity_poly.type
_entity_poly.pdbx_seq_one_letter_code
_entity_poly.pdbx_strand_id
1 'polypeptide(L)'
;MKKYLLTFIAAILVSFSAMAFNNTLKEAYEILQTAKTADDYSRAEKKFRSASGDVGYDPATDDSLIKIGIEKCQRGRAATTERLTVNGKSSQVKVTFPREGGSRAVEIRSSHPTYDVLLTPSWIQYSKGTTSLSLMASANPDAEPRQAVMRVRSGNKEVAIQLFQAGEPTGIDIPAQAPPVNTGITITAVNFATGNDDNADASLTNYGAPLYSSDIRYLFTKVTYNGPSEAMEKTLDVKIFKPDGNLLNGNDRGYTFSSTRMFRPGTGNTVVLSGYGDGDHSIFPPGNYQMEIWENSNLVFTANLRFQRKAGEAEYLKVDGQEALNVEFPPAGGQQKFAVNTDAEDWTAWGVPTFCKVVNQTRTGFTIVCDPNDTGNYRRDYMSVRAGNKEIGYKEVRITIDQAPVQGTADLTEIMPFTNTEIAPGVVGVCIRNSIDALNLANRTITVAAKFYESDGTTPLLDAEGKPIVVAKDKTISSNGTHFSLTLDVPYDILNLPVTFHGTIVYDIEVTDEQGNILSQAKNSRLAF
;
A
#
# COMPACT_ATOMS: atom_id res chain seq x y z
N MET A 1 -42.51 47.22 4.44
CA MET A 1 -43.02 45.90 3.97
C MET A 1 -43.25 44.84 5.07
N LYS A 2 -43.21 45.18 6.37
CA LYS A 2 -43.39 44.20 7.48
C LYS A 2 -44.83 43.97 7.96
N LYS A 3 -45.83 44.70 7.43
CA LYS A 3 -47.23 44.66 7.91
C LYS A 3 -48.20 43.79 7.09
N TYR A 4 -47.79 43.28 5.93
CA TYR A 4 -48.67 42.49 5.05
C TYR A 4 -48.47 40.97 5.14
N LEU A 5 -47.46 40.49 5.87
CA LEU A 5 -47.16 39.06 5.99
C LEU A 5 -47.83 38.40 7.21
N LEU A 6 -48.12 39.17 8.28
CA LEU A 6 -48.83 38.65 9.46
C LEU A 6 -50.32 38.37 9.16
N THR A 7 -50.91 39.10 8.23
CA THR A 7 -52.31 38.95 7.83
C THR A 7 -52.56 37.73 6.93
N PHE A 8 -51.53 37.17 6.30
CA PHE A 8 -51.69 36.02 5.40
C PHE A 8 -51.73 34.67 6.15
N ILE A 9 -51.10 34.58 7.33
CA ILE A 9 -51.12 33.36 8.16
C ILE A 9 -52.37 33.32 9.06
N ALA A 10 -52.86 34.47 9.52
CA ALA A 10 -54.11 34.54 10.27
C ALA A 10 -55.36 34.29 9.40
N ALA A 11 -55.28 34.51 8.09
CA ALA A 11 -56.42 34.36 7.16
C ALA A 11 -56.68 32.92 6.68
N ILE A 12 -55.80 31.96 6.95
CA ILE A 12 -56.02 30.54 6.59
C ILE A 12 -56.72 29.76 7.74
N LEU A 13 -56.84 30.36 8.92
CA LEU A 13 -57.43 29.72 10.10
C LEU A 13 -58.95 29.87 10.23
N VAL A 14 -59.65 30.45 9.25
CA VAL A 14 -61.11 30.62 9.31
C VAL A 14 -61.78 30.02 8.08
N SER A 15 -62.61 29.01 8.35
CA SER A 15 -63.52 28.26 7.49
C SER A 15 -62.90 27.15 6.63
N PHE A 16 -62.98 25.90 7.09
CA PHE A 16 -63.67 24.80 6.40
C PHE A 16 -63.90 23.64 7.38
N SER A 17 -65.02 22.96 7.17
CA SER A 17 -65.67 21.91 7.96
C SER A 17 -64.84 20.65 8.22
N ALA A 18 -64.97 20.10 9.43
CA ALA A 18 -64.71 18.70 9.84
C ALA A 18 -63.58 17.97 9.10
N MET A 19 -62.33 18.42 9.27
CA MET A 19 -61.14 17.68 8.84
C MET A 19 -60.12 17.66 9.98
N ALA A 20 -59.48 16.51 10.18
CA ALA A 20 -58.52 16.29 11.25
C ALA A 20 -57.36 17.30 11.13
N PHE A 21 -56.99 17.92 12.25
CA PHE A 21 -55.88 18.89 12.32
C PHE A 21 -54.55 18.15 12.43
N ASN A 22 -53.60 18.46 11.56
CA ASN A 22 -52.21 18.02 11.69
C ASN A 22 -51.53 18.71 12.90
N ASN A 23 -51.69 18.13 14.09
CA ASN A 23 -51.18 18.67 15.34
C ASN A 23 -49.64 18.75 15.36
N THR A 24 -48.99 17.78 14.71
CA THR A 24 -47.54 17.70 14.58
C THR A 24 -46.99 18.88 13.76
N LEU A 25 -47.70 19.29 12.70
CA LEU A 25 -47.35 20.47 11.92
C LEU A 25 -47.50 21.76 12.73
N LYS A 26 -48.57 21.87 13.53
CA LYS A 26 -48.79 23.01 14.43
C LYS A 26 -47.67 23.14 15.47
N GLU A 27 -47.33 22.06 16.16
CA GLU A 27 -46.24 22.03 17.14
C GLU A 27 -44.89 22.39 16.50
N ALA A 28 -44.62 21.93 15.28
CA ALA A 28 -43.39 22.26 14.55
C ALA A 28 -43.25 23.79 14.35
N TYR A 29 -44.35 24.47 14.02
CA TYR A 29 -44.38 25.92 13.87
C TYR A 29 -44.24 26.67 15.20
N GLU A 30 -44.84 26.19 16.29
CA GLU A 30 -44.70 26.78 17.62
C GLU A 30 -43.25 26.72 18.12
N ILE A 31 -42.57 25.58 17.93
CA ILE A 31 -41.15 25.43 18.24
C ILE A 31 -40.31 26.37 17.35
N LEU A 32 -40.60 26.43 16.04
CA LEU A 32 -39.86 27.30 15.12
C LEU A 32 -40.00 28.80 15.46
N GLN A 33 -41.17 29.25 15.92
CA GLN A 33 -41.39 30.65 16.30
C GLN A 33 -40.55 31.11 17.50
N THR A 34 -40.21 30.18 18.39
CA THR A 34 -39.45 30.47 19.62
C THR A 34 -37.98 30.06 19.53
N ALA A 35 -37.56 29.45 18.41
CA ALA A 35 -36.23 28.88 18.22
C ALA A 35 -35.11 29.94 18.24
N LYS A 36 -34.11 29.72 19.10
CA LYS A 36 -32.93 30.62 19.22
C LYS A 36 -31.61 29.88 19.05
N THR A 37 -31.60 28.57 19.23
CA THR A 37 -30.38 27.72 19.17
C THR A 37 -30.44 26.73 18.01
N ALA A 38 -29.29 26.20 17.60
CA ALA A 38 -29.19 25.16 16.58
C ALA A 38 -30.01 23.89 16.95
N ASP A 39 -30.15 23.61 18.24
CA ASP A 39 -30.93 22.49 18.77
C ASP A 39 -32.44 22.75 18.67
N ASP A 40 -32.90 23.97 18.96
CA ASP A 40 -34.31 24.34 18.77
C ASP A 40 -34.73 24.18 17.31
N TYR A 41 -33.89 24.62 16.37
CA TYR A 41 -34.13 24.46 14.94
C TYR A 41 -34.11 23.00 14.50
N SER A 42 -33.23 22.16 15.06
CA SER A 42 -33.20 20.72 14.77
C SER A 42 -34.43 20.00 15.32
N ARG A 43 -34.90 20.38 16.51
CA ARG A 43 -36.13 19.86 17.12
C ARG A 43 -37.36 20.21 16.28
N ALA A 44 -37.47 21.46 15.81
CA ALA A 44 -38.53 21.88 14.90
C ALA A 44 -38.46 21.14 13.54
N GLU A 45 -37.27 21.00 12.95
CA GLU A 45 -37.09 20.28 11.66
C GLU A 45 -37.56 18.82 11.77
N LYS A 46 -37.23 18.13 12.87
CA LYS A 46 -37.67 16.76 13.11
C LYS A 46 -39.20 16.66 13.16
N LYS A 47 -39.87 17.63 13.80
CA LYS A 47 -41.34 17.70 13.87
C LYS A 47 -41.98 17.98 12.52
N PHE A 48 -41.43 18.90 11.72
CA PHE A 48 -41.89 19.09 10.33
C PHE A 48 -41.78 17.82 9.50
N ARG A 49 -40.69 17.07 9.62
CA ARG A 49 -40.48 15.81 8.88
C ARG A 49 -41.43 14.70 9.30
N SER A 50 -41.88 14.68 10.56
CA SER A 50 -42.86 13.70 11.04
C SER A 50 -44.31 14.07 10.77
N ALA A 51 -44.59 15.30 10.32
CA ALA A 51 -45.95 15.81 10.16
C ALA A 51 -46.74 15.11 9.02
N SER A 52 -46.07 14.49 8.05
CA SER A 52 -46.74 13.70 7.00
C SER A 52 -47.33 12.38 7.50
N GLY A 53 -47.01 11.97 8.73
CA GLY A 53 -47.56 10.77 9.37
C GLY A 53 -48.69 11.04 10.36
N ASP A 54 -49.14 12.29 10.52
CA ASP A 54 -50.16 12.66 11.52
C ASP A 54 -51.59 12.43 11.01
N VAL A 55 -52.50 12.14 11.93
CA VAL A 55 -53.93 12.02 11.67
C VAL A 55 -54.46 13.42 11.35
N GLY A 56 -54.67 13.71 10.07
CA GLY A 56 -55.04 15.04 9.59
C GLY A 56 -54.06 15.67 8.60
N TYR A 57 -53.06 14.93 8.15
CA TYR A 57 -52.21 15.35 7.04
C TYR A 57 -53.01 15.47 5.73
N ASP A 58 -52.94 16.65 5.11
CA ASP A 58 -53.46 16.91 3.76
C ASP A 58 -52.29 17.32 2.84
N PRO A 59 -51.88 16.47 1.88
CA PRO A 59 -50.80 16.77 0.95
C PRO A 59 -50.99 18.09 0.17
N ALA A 60 -52.24 18.49 -0.12
CA ALA A 60 -52.51 19.69 -0.89
C ALA A 60 -52.11 20.98 -0.16
N THR A 61 -52.16 20.98 1.17
CA THR A 61 -51.84 22.14 2.01
C THR A 61 -50.55 21.98 2.80
N ASP A 62 -50.30 20.78 3.34
CA ASP A 62 -49.28 20.55 4.35
C ASP A 62 -47.88 20.39 3.75
N ASP A 63 -47.73 19.82 2.55
CA ASP A 63 -46.42 19.61 1.93
C ASP A 63 -45.65 20.91 1.70
N SER A 64 -46.36 21.93 1.23
CA SER A 64 -45.79 23.27 1.03
C SER A 64 -45.35 23.88 2.36
N LEU A 65 -46.18 23.74 3.41
CA LEU A 65 -45.89 24.23 4.75
C LEU A 65 -44.73 23.47 5.41
N ILE A 66 -44.67 22.16 5.27
CA ILE A 66 -43.56 21.33 5.76
C ILE A 66 -42.26 21.75 5.08
N LYS A 67 -42.26 21.89 3.76
CA LYS A 67 -41.07 22.30 2.99
C LYS A 67 -40.56 23.67 3.43
N ILE A 68 -41.44 24.66 3.52
CA ILE A 68 -41.10 26.02 3.99
C ILE A 68 -40.56 25.98 5.43
N GLY A 69 -41.16 25.17 6.30
CA GLY A 69 -40.74 24.97 7.68
C GLY A 69 -39.33 24.40 7.78
N ILE A 70 -39.05 23.30 7.06
CA ILE A 70 -37.73 22.65 7.00
C ILE A 70 -36.67 23.63 6.49
N GLU A 71 -36.93 24.37 5.40
CA GLU A 71 -35.98 25.35 4.87
C GLU A 71 -35.68 26.47 5.88
N LYS A 72 -36.68 26.94 6.62
CA LYS A 72 -36.48 27.92 7.70
C LYS A 72 -35.66 27.34 8.85
N CYS A 73 -35.91 26.09 9.26
CA CYS A 73 -35.12 25.40 10.28
C CYS A 73 -33.65 25.26 9.84
N GLN A 74 -33.40 24.84 8.60
CA GLN A 74 -32.06 24.68 8.07
C GLN A 74 -31.31 26.00 7.99
N ARG A 75 -31.97 27.08 7.54
CA ARG A 75 -31.40 28.43 7.55
C ARG A 75 -31.10 28.92 8.97
N GLY A 76 -32.03 28.74 9.91
CA GLY A 76 -31.87 29.12 11.32
C GLY A 76 -30.73 28.37 12.00
N ARG A 77 -30.64 27.05 11.79
CA ARG A 77 -29.52 26.23 12.28
C ARG A 77 -28.19 26.68 11.69
N ALA A 78 -28.12 26.92 10.38
CA ALA A 78 -26.89 27.39 9.74
C ALA A 78 -26.43 28.76 10.25
N ALA A 79 -27.36 29.65 10.59
CA ALA A 79 -27.08 30.97 11.15
C ALA A 79 -26.66 30.94 12.63
N THR A 80 -27.06 29.89 13.37
CA THR A 80 -26.79 29.75 14.82
C THR A 80 -25.71 28.73 15.15
N THR A 81 -25.19 28.01 14.15
CA THR A 81 -24.04 27.10 14.33
C THR A 81 -22.77 27.92 14.49
N GLU A 82 -22.14 27.84 15.66
CA GLU A 82 -20.83 28.48 15.88
C GLU A 82 -19.79 27.92 14.91
N ARG A 83 -19.11 28.80 14.20
CA ARG A 83 -18.07 28.49 13.23
C ARG A 83 -16.82 29.26 13.60
N LEU A 84 -15.70 28.57 13.68
CA LEU A 84 -14.38 29.16 13.71
C LEU A 84 -13.47 28.33 12.80
N THR A 85 -12.81 28.99 11.86
CA THR A 85 -11.73 28.38 11.09
C THR A 85 -10.54 29.31 11.01
N VAL A 86 -9.35 28.72 11.07
CA VAL A 86 -8.08 29.38 10.76
C VAL A 86 -7.59 28.78 9.44
N ASN A 87 -7.32 29.60 8.42
CA ASN A 87 -6.97 29.13 7.06
C ASN A 87 -7.89 28.00 6.54
N GLY A 88 -9.20 28.11 6.81
CA GLY A 88 -10.21 27.12 6.41
C GLY A 88 -10.22 25.81 7.22
N LYS A 89 -9.41 25.66 8.28
CA LYS A 89 -9.39 24.48 9.17
C LYS A 89 -10.08 24.78 10.50
N SER A 90 -10.87 23.84 11.01
CA SER A 90 -11.66 23.97 12.24
C SER A 90 -11.05 23.26 13.46
N SER A 91 -9.86 22.67 13.34
CA SER A 91 -9.18 21.94 14.43
C SER A 91 -7.75 22.44 14.66
N GLN A 92 -6.91 22.37 13.64
CA GLN A 92 -5.52 22.83 13.71
C GLN A 92 -4.96 23.33 12.38
N VAL A 93 -3.98 24.24 12.46
CA VAL A 93 -3.19 24.77 11.34
C VAL A 93 -1.71 24.76 11.72
N LYS A 94 -0.83 24.46 10.76
CA LYS A 94 0.62 24.59 10.90
C LYS A 94 1.10 25.91 10.30
N VAL A 95 1.92 26.66 11.03
CA VAL A 95 2.60 27.87 10.57
C VAL A 95 4.10 27.72 10.84
N THR A 96 4.91 27.94 9.80
CA THR A 96 6.38 27.81 9.89
C THR A 96 7.05 29.16 9.67
N PHE A 97 8.07 29.44 10.48
CA PHE A 97 8.96 30.59 10.38
C PHE A 97 10.40 30.13 10.12
N PRO A 98 11.18 30.89 9.35
CA PRO A 98 12.63 30.69 9.27
C PRO A 98 13.31 31.13 10.57
N ARG A 99 14.61 30.82 10.74
CA ARG A 99 15.35 31.12 11.97
C ARG A 99 15.31 32.61 12.29
N GLU A 100 15.42 33.47 11.29
CA GLU A 100 15.40 34.95 11.41
C GLU A 100 14.04 35.48 11.89
N GLY A 101 13.01 34.64 11.84
CA GLY A 101 11.64 34.99 12.20
C GLY A 101 10.89 35.65 11.05
N GLY A 102 10.18 36.73 11.34
CA GLY A 102 9.40 37.48 10.36
C GLY A 102 7.89 37.29 10.51
N SER A 103 7.14 37.79 9.53
CA SER A 103 5.69 37.90 9.62
C SER A 103 4.96 36.84 8.79
N ARG A 104 3.87 36.29 9.33
CA ARG A 104 2.93 35.41 8.65
C ARG A 104 1.51 35.83 9.01
N ALA A 105 0.60 35.84 8.05
CA ALA A 105 -0.80 36.06 8.31
C ALA A 105 -1.57 34.74 8.21
N VAL A 106 -2.54 34.54 9.10
CA VAL A 106 -3.55 33.50 8.97
C VAL A 106 -4.93 34.14 8.82
N GLU A 107 -5.75 33.59 7.95
CA GLU A 107 -7.14 33.99 7.77
C GLU A 107 -7.97 33.45 8.94
N ILE A 108 -8.79 34.30 9.54
CA ILE A 108 -9.75 33.95 10.58
C ILE A 108 -11.16 34.14 10.03
N ARG A 109 -11.96 33.07 10.06
CA ARG A 109 -13.40 33.16 9.79
C ARG A 109 -14.14 32.72 11.03
N SER A 110 -14.95 33.61 11.59
CA SER A 110 -15.78 33.33 12.75
C SER A 110 -17.24 33.76 12.54
N SER A 111 -18.17 33.04 13.16
CA SER A 111 -19.55 33.46 13.34
C SER A 111 -19.73 34.56 14.41
N HIS A 112 -18.67 34.96 15.12
CA HIS A 112 -18.69 36.05 16.09
C HIS A 112 -17.86 37.23 15.59
N PRO A 113 -18.19 38.48 15.98
CA PRO A 113 -17.49 39.68 15.50
C PRO A 113 -16.06 39.80 16.04
N THR A 114 -15.71 39.04 17.08
CA THR A 114 -14.39 39.04 17.72
C THR A 114 -13.92 37.61 18.00
N TYR A 115 -12.61 37.47 18.17
CA TYR A 115 -11.95 36.25 18.61
C TYR A 115 -10.82 36.60 19.57
N ASP A 116 -10.39 35.63 20.38
CA ASP A 116 -9.28 35.74 21.31
C ASP A 116 -8.09 34.91 20.86
N VAL A 117 -6.90 35.34 21.27
CA VAL A 117 -5.65 34.63 21.03
C VAL A 117 -5.08 34.23 22.39
N LEU A 118 -4.80 32.94 22.55
CA LEU A 118 -4.40 32.32 23.80
C LEU A 118 -3.07 31.58 23.62
N LEU A 119 -2.33 31.42 24.72
CA LEU A 119 -1.08 30.64 24.77
C LEU A 119 0.00 31.16 23.81
N THR A 120 0.10 32.48 23.63
CA THR A 120 1.12 33.07 22.77
C THR A 120 2.51 32.85 23.40
N PRO A 121 3.43 32.13 22.73
CA PRO A 121 4.79 31.98 23.22
C PRO A 121 5.54 33.32 23.16
N SER A 122 6.53 33.52 24.03
CA SER A 122 7.26 34.78 24.17
C SER A 122 7.99 35.25 22.90
N TRP A 123 8.29 34.34 21.98
CA TRP A 123 8.95 34.62 20.71
C TRP A 123 7.97 34.97 19.56
N ILE A 124 6.67 35.01 19.82
CA ILE A 124 5.64 35.45 18.88
C ILE A 124 4.96 36.72 19.40
N GLN A 125 4.99 37.77 18.60
CA GLN A 125 4.06 38.90 18.72
C GLN A 125 2.91 38.71 17.73
N TYR A 126 1.75 39.32 17.99
CA TYR A 126 0.64 39.25 17.07
C TYR A 126 -0.17 40.54 17.01
N SER A 127 -0.84 40.74 15.89
CA SER A 127 -1.81 41.82 15.68
C SER A 127 -3.13 41.25 15.15
N LYS A 128 -4.24 41.66 15.75
CA LYS A 128 -5.59 41.16 15.42
C LYS A 128 -6.25 42.06 14.38
N GLY A 129 -6.63 41.48 13.25
CA GLY A 129 -7.64 42.02 12.34
C GLY A 129 -9.01 41.41 12.62
N THR A 130 -10.02 41.80 11.86
CA THR A 130 -11.38 41.22 11.96
C THR A 130 -11.47 39.85 11.31
N THR A 131 -10.73 39.63 10.22
CA THR A 131 -10.70 38.37 9.45
C THR A 131 -9.29 37.82 9.26
N SER A 132 -8.30 38.37 9.96
CA SER A 132 -6.90 37.94 9.85
C SER A 132 -6.16 38.12 11.17
N LEU A 133 -5.22 37.23 11.45
CA LEU A 133 -4.29 37.33 12.56
C LEU A 133 -2.87 37.38 11.99
N SER A 134 -2.17 38.50 12.20
CA SER A 134 -0.76 38.63 11.84
C SER A 134 0.11 38.14 12.99
N LEU A 135 1.04 37.24 12.70
CA LEU A 135 1.98 36.63 13.62
C LEU A 135 3.39 37.07 13.24
N MET A 136 4.13 37.60 14.21
CA MET A 136 5.49 38.10 14.04
C MET A 136 6.41 37.29 14.94
N ALA A 137 7.21 36.40 14.35
CA ALA A 137 8.22 35.65 15.08
C ALA A 137 9.49 36.49 15.23
N SER A 138 10.05 36.55 16.43
CA SER A 138 11.42 37.00 16.62
C SER A 138 12.41 35.97 16.09
N ALA A 139 13.64 36.39 15.82
CA ALA A 139 14.70 35.46 15.46
C ALA A 139 14.90 34.39 16.55
N ASN A 140 15.23 33.18 16.13
CA ASN A 140 15.61 32.08 16.99
C ASN A 140 17.13 32.14 17.25
N PRO A 141 17.57 32.53 18.46
CA PRO A 141 18.99 32.60 18.76
C PRO A 141 19.63 31.20 18.82
N ASP A 142 18.83 30.18 19.11
CA ASP A 142 19.30 28.83 19.35
C ASP A 142 19.57 28.08 18.04
N ALA A 143 20.56 27.18 18.09
CA ALA A 143 20.91 26.30 16.98
C ALA A 143 19.82 25.22 16.74
N GLU A 144 19.02 24.90 17.75
CA GLU A 144 17.95 23.92 17.66
C GLU A 144 16.64 24.55 17.18
N PRO A 145 15.84 23.85 16.35
CA PRO A 145 14.51 24.30 15.99
C PRO A 145 13.60 24.35 17.23
N ARG A 146 12.71 25.34 17.27
CA ARG A 146 11.74 25.52 18.35
C ARG A 146 10.30 25.41 17.87
N GLN A 147 9.43 24.92 18.73
CA GLN A 147 8.01 24.72 18.43
C GLN A 147 7.12 25.18 19.59
N ALA A 148 5.91 25.61 19.27
CA ALA A 148 4.90 26.01 20.25
C ALA A 148 3.49 25.81 19.71
N VAL A 149 2.49 25.90 20.58
CA VAL A 149 1.08 25.91 20.18
C VAL A 149 0.43 27.15 20.75
N MET A 150 -0.12 27.98 19.87
CA MET A 150 -1.04 29.05 20.23
C MET A 150 -2.47 28.65 19.83
N ARG A 151 -3.49 29.29 20.41
CA ARG A 151 -4.90 28.97 20.13
C ARG A 151 -5.68 30.22 19.75
N VAL A 152 -6.56 30.09 18.77
CA VAL A 152 -7.57 31.10 18.45
C VAL A 152 -8.91 30.59 18.99
N ARG A 153 -9.59 31.41 19.79
CA ARG A 153 -10.91 31.09 20.38
C ARG A 153 -11.95 32.07 19.87
N SER A 154 -13.14 31.58 19.56
CA SER A 154 -14.30 32.43 19.26
C SER A 154 -15.56 31.69 19.68
N GLY A 155 -16.29 32.27 20.64
CA GLY A 155 -17.37 31.56 21.33
C GLY A 155 -16.82 30.36 22.12
N ASN A 156 -17.43 29.19 21.92
CA ASN A 156 -17.00 27.92 22.51
C ASN A 156 -16.02 27.12 21.62
N LYS A 157 -15.66 27.64 20.45
CA LYS A 157 -14.75 26.97 19.52
C LYS A 157 -13.32 27.46 19.66
N GLU A 158 -12.39 26.53 19.54
CA GLU A 158 -10.96 26.80 19.48
C GLU A 158 -10.31 26.09 18.30
N VAL A 159 -9.34 26.76 17.68
CA VAL A 159 -8.46 26.19 16.67
C VAL A 159 -7.02 26.36 17.12
N ALA A 160 -6.25 25.28 17.10
CA ALA A 160 -4.82 25.31 17.44
C ALA A 160 -3.98 25.78 16.24
N ILE A 161 -2.99 26.62 16.49
CA ILE A 161 -1.94 26.97 15.53
C ILE A 161 -0.64 26.38 16.05
N GLN A 162 -0.16 25.35 15.36
CA GLN A 162 1.13 24.73 15.61
C GLN A 162 2.22 25.56 14.93
N LEU A 163 3.10 26.14 15.74
CA LEU A 163 4.16 27.03 15.32
C LEU A 163 5.47 26.25 15.28
N PHE A 164 6.20 26.36 14.17
CA PHE A 164 7.54 25.78 14.01
C PHE A 164 8.50 26.85 13.54
N GLN A 165 9.65 26.97 14.18
CA GLN A 165 10.71 27.88 13.76
C GLN A 165 12.03 27.13 13.66
N ALA A 166 12.73 27.31 12.54
CA ALA A 166 14.02 26.67 12.29
C ALA A 166 15.11 27.11 13.30
N GLY A 167 16.10 26.24 13.51
CA GLY A 167 17.34 26.51 14.23
C GLY A 167 18.47 26.93 13.28
N GLU A 168 19.74 26.72 13.66
CA GLU A 168 20.87 27.00 12.77
C GLU A 168 20.85 26.11 11.53
N PRO A 169 21.02 26.70 10.32
CA PRO A 169 21.28 25.90 9.15
C PRO A 169 22.63 25.21 9.33
N THR A 170 22.64 23.89 9.40
CA THR A 170 23.87 23.11 9.30
C THR A 170 24.40 23.20 7.87
N GLY A 171 25.26 24.19 7.62
CA GLY A 171 26.19 24.21 6.48
C GLY A 171 25.73 24.97 5.22
N ILE A 172 26.48 26.06 4.97
CA ILE A 172 26.83 26.68 3.68
C ILE A 172 25.87 27.73 3.08
N ASP A 173 26.31 28.99 3.24
CA ASP A 173 26.12 30.25 2.48
C ASP A 173 24.73 30.77 2.11
N ILE A 174 24.28 31.78 2.89
CA ILE A 174 23.30 32.79 2.48
C ILE A 174 24.04 34.13 2.32
N PRO A 175 24.02 34.79 1.13
CA PRO A 175 24.17 36.24 1.08
C PRO A 175 22.82 36.92 1.29
N ALA A 176 22.89 38.04 2.01
CA ALA A 176 21.81 38.86 2.49
C ALA A 176 20.79 39.31 1.43
N GLN A 177 19.54 39.42 1.88
CA GLN A 177 18.44 40.07 1.18
C GLN A 177 18.78 41.56 0.90
N ALA A 178 19.04 41.89 -0.36
CA ALA A 178 19.05 43.26 -0.86
C ALA A 178 17.66 43.63 -1.44
N PRO A 179 17.28 44.93 -1.50
CA PRO A 179 16.00 45.38 -2.03
C PRO A 179 15.80 44.93 -3.49
N PRO A 180 14.56 44.80 -3.99
CA PRO A 180 14.28 44.34 -5.34
C PRO A 180 14.96 45.26 -6.36
N VAL A 181 15.98 44.73 -7.03
CA VAL A 181 16.63 45.36 -8.18
C VAL A 181 15.60 45.40 -9.31
N ASN A 182 15.42 46.56 -9.91
CA ASN A 182 14.46 46.78 -10.99
C ASN A 182 14.91 46.02 -12.24
N THR A 183 14.45 44.78 -12.39
CA THR A 183 14.85 43.91 -13.50
C THR A 183 14.07 44.17 -14.78
N GLY A 184 13.23 45.20 -14.85
CA GLY A 184 12.41 45.50 -16.03
C GLY A 184 11.26 44.51 -16.26
N ILE A 185 11.11 43.47 -15.43
CA ILE A 185 9.88 42.68 -15.35
C ILE A 185 9.47 42.53 -13.89
N THR A 186 8.17 42.47 -13.61
CA THR A 186 7.65 42.16 -12.28
C THR A 186 6.69 40.98 -12.40
N ILE A 187 7.07 39.84 -11.84
CA ILE A 187 6.21 38.66 -11.81
C ILE A 187 5.10 38.90 -10.79
N THR A 188 3.86 38.74 -11.22
CA THR A 188 2.65 38.98 -10.43
C THR A 188 1.93 37.69 -10.04
N ALA A 189 2.07 36.63 -10.83
CA ALA A 189 1.54 35.32 -10.52
C ALA A 189 2.26 34.22 -11.31
N VAL A 190 2.21 32.99 -10.80
CA VAL A 190 2.56 31.78 -11.55
C VAL A 190 1.45 30.76 -11.43
N ASN A 191 1.18 30.04 -12.52
CA ASN A 191 0.25 28.92 -12.56
C ASN A 191 0.92 27.72 -13.24
N PHE A 192 0.46 26.52 -12.91
CA PHE A 192 1.10 25.28 -13.34
C PHE A 192 0.15 24.40 -14.13
N ALA A 193 0.70 23.65 -15.08
CA ALA A 193 0.02 22.61 -15.84
C ALA A 193 0.96 21.41 -16.04
N THR A 194 0.41 20.31 -16.54
CA THR A 194 1.14 19.08 -16.88
C THR A 194 1.08 18.82 -18.37
N GLY A 195 2.08 18.14 -18.93
CA GLY A 195 2.01 17.59 -20.28
C GLY A 195 2.91 16.37 -20.47
N ASN A 196 2.77 15.70 -21.62
CA ASN A 196 3.51 14.47 -21.96
C ASN A 196 4.82 14.73 -22.73
N ASP A 197 5.08 15.98 -23.09
CA ASP A 197 6.24 16.43 -23.85
C ASP A 197 6.81 17.71 -23.17
N ASP A 198 8.03 18.10 -23.51
CA ASP A 198 8.70 19.30 -22.98
C ASP A 198 8.27 20.61 -23.67
N ASN A 199 7.51 20.50 -24.77
CA ASN A 199 7.03 21.61 -25.56
C ASN A 199 5.87 22.38 -24.86
N ALA A 200 6.06 23.69 -24.68
CA ALA A 200 5.14 24.59 -23.98
C ALA A 200 3.71 24.62 -24.54
N ASP A 201 3.52 24.25 -25.81
CA ASP A 201 2.20 24.19 -26.47
C ASP A 201 1.46 22.84 -26.26
N ALA A 202 2.09 21.88 -25.58
CA ALA A 202 1.57 20.52 -25.36
C ALA A 202 0.92 20.31 -23.97
N SER A 203 0.49 21.38 -23.28
CA SER A 203 -0.14 21.26 -21.97
C SER A 203 -1.44 20.43 -22.05
N LEU A 204 -1.52 19.36 -21.25
CA LEU A 204 -2.67 18.45 -21.17
C LEU A 204 -3.74 18.93 -20.18
N THR A 205 -3.37 19.81 -19.25
CA THR A 205 -4.26 20.33 -18.20
C THR A 205 -4.34 21.85 -18.23
N ASN A 206 -5.47 22.38 -17.76
CA ASN A 206 -5.63 23.83 -17.59
C ASN A 206 -4.68 24.34 -16.51
N TYR A 207 -4.02 25.48 -16.77
CA TYR A 207 -3.17 26.13 -15.79
C TYR A 207 -3.93 26.46 -14.50
N GLY A 208 -3.43 25.97 -13.37
CA GLY A 208 -4.06 26.12 -12.05
C GLY A 208 -4.98 24.95 -11.64
N ALA A 209 -5.11 23.92 -12.47
CA ALA A 209 -5.77 22.68 -12.09
C ALA A 209 -5.00 21.93 -10.98
N PRO A 210 -5.65 21.03 -10.21
CA PRO A 210 -4.95 20.12 -9.31
C PRO A 210 -3.89 19.30 -10.05
N LEU A 211 -2.69 19.25 -9.48
CA LEU A 211 -1.56 18.50 -10.04
C LEU A 211 -1.44 17.16 -9.30
N TYR A 212 -1.53 16.05 -10.04
CA TYR A 212 -1.37 14.70 -9.48
C TYR A 212 -0.01 14.14 -9.84
N SER A 213 0.76 13.70 -8.85
CA SER A 213 2.12 13.20 -9.02
C SER A 213 2.25 12.16 -10.14
N SER A 214 1.34 11.19 -10.18
CA SER A 214 1.29 10.11 -11.19
C SER A 214 1.20 10.60 -12.65
N ASP A 215 0.61 11.78 -12.86
CA ASP A 215 0.25 12.31 -14.17
C ASP A 215 1.28 13.29 -14.72
N ILE A 216 2.26 13.69 -13.90
CA ILE A 216 3.27 14.67 -14.31
C ILE A 216 4.38 13.91 -15.03
N ARG A 217 4.41 14.01 -16.35
CA ARG A 217 5.64 13.76 -17.11
C ARG A 217 6.46 15.03 -17.15
N TYR A 218 5.88 16.12 -17.64
CA TYR A 218 6.47 17.46 -17.60
C TYR A 218 5.59 18.46 -16.85
N LEU A 219 6.21 19.29 -16.01
CA LEU A 219 5.61 20.43 -15.33
C LEU A 219 5.82 21.71 -16.16
N PHE A 220 4.74 22.38 -16.51
CA PHE A 220 4.77 23.67 -17.19
C PHE A 220 4.46 24.82 -16.25
N THR A 221 5.29 25.86 -16.29
CA THR A 221 5.12 27.07 -15.49
C THR A 221 4.68 28.23 -16.38
N LYS A 222 3.46 28.73 -16.17
CA LYS A 222 2.96 29.97 -16.79
C LYS A 222 3.18 31.13 -15.84
N VAL A 223 3.99 32.09 -16.27
CA VAL A 223 4.33 33.31 -15.54
C VAL A 223 3.45 34.44 -16.03
N THR A 224 2.79 35.15 -15.11
CA THR A 224 2.09 36.42 -15.38
C THR A 224 2.94 37.56 -14.88
N TYR A 225 3.17 38.59 -15.70
CA TYR A 225 4.13 39.63 -15.40
C TYR A 225 3.72 41.01 -15.94
N ASN A 226 4.25 42.05 -15.32
CA ASN A 226 4.32 43.40 -15.90
C ASN A 226 5.66 43.53 -16.60
N GLY A 227 5.62 43.89 -17.88
CA GLY A 227 6.74 43.83 -18.80
C GLY A 227 7.61 45.07 -18.83
N PRO A 228 8.71 45.02 -19.61
CA PRO A 228 9.68 46.11 -19.73
C PRO A 228 9.12 47.26 -20.58
N SER A 229 9.86 48.36 -20.69
CA SER A 229 9.49 49.47 -21.59
C SER A 229 9.51 49.07 -23.06
N GLU A 230 10.39 48.14 -23.45
CA GLU A 230 10.52 47.59 -24.80
C GLU A 230 10.60 46.06 -24.75
N ALA A 231 10.22 45.39 -25.84
CA ALA A 231 10.25 43.95 -25.90
C ALA A 231 11.71 43.44 -25.84
N MET A 232 12.00 42.51 -24.93
CA MET A 232 13.36 42.01 -24.76
C MET A 232 13.40 40.55 -24.33
N GLU A 233 14.45 39.84 -24.75
CA GLU A 233 14.66 38.45 -24.40
C GLU A 233 15.31 38.38 -23.02
N LYS A 234 14.77 37.53 -22.16
CA LYS A 234 15.30 37.28 -20.81
C LYS A 234 15.33 35.79 -20.53
N THR A 235 16.34 35.38 -19.79
CA THR A 235 16.44 34.02 -19.23
C THR A 235 15.98 34.06 -17.79
N LEU A 236 15.02 33.20 -17.47
CA LEU A 236 14.62 32.93 -16.09
C LEU A 236 15.22 31.59 -15.66
N ASP A 237 15.97 31.62 -14.57
CA ASP A 237 16.52 30.44 -13.92
C ASP A 237 15.57 29.98 -12.81
N VAL A 238 15.27 28.68 -12.75
CA VAL A 238 14.26 28.14 -11.84
C VAL A 238 14.90 27.14 -10.89
N LYS A 239 14.62 27.30 -9.59
CA LYS A 239 14.92 26.29 -8.56
C LYS A 239 13.60 25.69 -8.08
N ILE A 240 13.51 24.36 -8.06
CA ILE A 240 12.39 23.66 -7.44
C ILE A 240 12.92 22.90 -6.25
N PHE A 241 12.44 23.21 -5.06
CA PHE A 241 12.77 22.50 -3.84
C PHE A 241 11.69 21.46 -3.54
N LYS A 242 12.16 20.25 -3.25
CA LYS A 242 11.36 19.12 -2.81
C LYS A 242 10.77 19.36 -1.41
N PRO A 243 9.80 18.53 -0.97
CA PRO A 243 9.22 18.65 0.38
C PRO A 243 10.23 18.46 1.52
N ASP A 244 11.34 17.79 1.24
CA ASP A 244 12.48 17.61 2.17
C ASP A 244 13.41 18.84 2.23
N GLY A 245 13.15 19.88 1.42
CA GLY A 245 13.95 21.11 1.34
C GLY A 245 15.13 21.02 0.37
N ASN A 246 15.43 19.85 -0.19
CA ASN A 246 16.53 19.69 -1.14
C ASN A 246 16.14 20.18 -2.54
N LEU A 247 17.11 20.71 -3.29
CA LEU A 247 16.91 21.08 -4.69
C LEU A 247 16.59 19.85 -5.54
N LEU A 248 15.57 19.94 -6.38
CA LEU A 248 15.22 18.94 -7.37
C LEU A 248 16.20 19.06 -8.55
N ASN A 249 17.03 18.03 -8.74
CA ASN A 249 17.91 17.84 -9.90
C ASN A 249 18.63 19.13 -10.35
N GLY A 250 19.42 19.71 -9.45
CA GLY A 250 20.19 20.92 -9.76
C GLY A 250 21.29 20.67 -10.78
N ASN A 251 21.43 21.58 -11.74
CA ASN A 251 22.60 21.67 -12.61
C ASN A 251 23.82 22.23 -11.86
N ASP A 252 24.98 22.29 -12.52
CA ASP A 252 26.24 22.82 -11.95
C ASP A 252 26.15 24.29 -11.49
N ARG A 253 25.09 25.00 -11.88
CA ARG A 253 24.81 26.39 -11.48
C ARG A 253 23.80 26.48 -10.33
N GLY A 254 23.34 25.36 -9.79
CA GLY A 254 22.39 25.29 -8.69
C GLY A 254 20.94 25.61 -9.08
N TYR A 255 20.57 25.43 -10.35
CA TYR A 255 19.20 25.61 -10.85
C TYR A 255 18.63 24.27 -11.35
N THR A 256 17.34 24.07 -11.16
CA THR A 256 16.61 22.90 -11.68
C THR A 256 16.51 22.97 -13.20
N PHE A 257 16.16 24.14 -13.75
CA PHE A 257 16.19 24.41 -15.19
C PHE A 257 16.25 25.91 -15.48
N SER A 258 16.50 26.27 -16.74
CA SER A 258 16.50 27.65 -17.22
C SER A 258 15.61 27.77 -18.47
N SER A 259 14.98 28.92 -18.66
CA SER A 259 14.09 29.16 -19.79
C SER A 259 14.26 30.57 -20.33
N THR A 260 14.71 30.68 -21.58
CA THR A 260 14.84 31.95 -22.31
C THR A 260 13.57 32.25 -23.08
N ARG A 261 12.99 33.45 -22.89
CA ARG A 261 11.75 33.86 -23.52
C ARG A 261 11.73 35.36 -23.87
N MET A 262 10.86 35.72 -24.81
CA MET A 262 10.58 37.10 -25.19
C MET A 262 9.55 37.73 -24.25
N PHE A 263 9.93 38.80 -23.54
CA PHE A 263 9.04 39.56 -22.65
C PHE A 263 8.60 40.86 -23.32
N ARG A 264 7.29 41.01 -23.52
CA ARG A 264 6.67 42.19 -24.15
C ARG A 264 6.34 43.31 -23.13
N PRO A 265 6.27 44.58 -23.56
CA PRO A 265 5.81 45.69 -22.73
C PRO A 265 4.35 45.59 -22.29
N GLY A 266 4.00 46.34 -21.25
CA GLY A 266 2.64 46.42 -20.71
C GLY A 266 2.39 45.55 -19.48
N THR A 267 1.18 45.61 -18.93
CA THR A 267 0.80 44.94 -17.67
C THR A 267 -0.01 43.68 -17.91
N GLY A 268 0.16 42.66 -17.07
CA GLY A 268 -0.64 41.42 -17.13
C GLY A 268 -0.31 40.51 -18.32
N ASN A 269 0.88 40.65 -18.89
CA ASN A 269 1.37 39.75 -19.93
C ASN A 269 1.59 38.34 -19.36
N THR A 270 1.58 37.33 -20.23
CA THR A 270 1.86 35.94 -19.83
C THR A 270 2.88 35.27 -20.73
N VAL A 271 3.71 34.42 -20.15
CA VAL A 271 4.68 33.58 -20.86
C VAL A 271 4.73 32.19 -20.23
N VAL A 272 4.94 31.16 -21.04
CA VAL A 272 5.11 29.77 -20.57
C VAL A 272 6.59 29.41 -20.65
N LEU A 273 7.15 28.96 -19.53
CA LEU A 273 8.52 28.46 -19.45
C LEU A 273 8.62 27.05 -20.03
N SER A 274 9.84 26.59 -20.32
CA SER A 274 10.06 25.22 -20.80
C SER A 274 9.51 24.19 -19.81
N GLY A 275 8.96 23.08 -20.32
CA GLY A 275 8.51 21.98 -19.48
C GLY A 275 9.67 21.31 -18.76
N TYR A 276 9.50 20.99 -17.49
CA TYR A 276 10.52 20.28 -16.71
C TYR A 276 10.01 18.93 -16.21
N GLY A 277 10.75 17.86 -16.50
CA GLY A 277 10.36 16.53 -16.10
C GLY A 277 11.03 15.42 -16.91
N ASP A 278 10.34 14.28 -17.00
CA ASP A 278 10.82 13.05 -17.63
C ASP A 278 9.68 12.42 -18.45
N GLY A 279 10.01 11.96 -19.66
CA GLY A 279 9.02 11.43 -20.61
C GLY A 279 8.46 10.06 -20.22
N ASP A 280 9.19 9.27 -19.44
CA ASP A 280 8.82 7.89 -19.11
C ASP A 280 7.99 7.83 -17.81
N HIS A 281 8.33 8.64 -16.82
CA HIS A 281 7.75 8.58 -15.48
C HIS A 281 7.75 9.93 -14.75
N SER A 282 7.03 10.02 -13.64
CA SER A 282 7.03 11.22 -12.81
C SER A 282 8.24 11.26 -11.89
N ILE A 283 8.96 12.38 -11.90
CA ILE A 283 10.05 12.70 -10.97
C ILE A 283 9.57 13.52 -9.75
N PHE A 284 8.25 13.72 -9.62
CA PHE A 284 7.65 14.62 -8.64
C PHE A 284 6.83 13.86 -7.61
N PRO A 285 7.44 13.29 -6.55
CA PRO A 285 6.71 12.70 -5.44
C PRO A 285 5.58 13.60 -4.90
N PRO A 286 4.48 13.03 -4.39
CA PRO A 286 3.44 13.82 -3.74
C PRO A 286 3.98 14.64 -2.57
N GLY A 287 3.60 15.92 -2.48
CA GLY A 287 4.08 16.79 -1.42
C GLY A 287 3.96 18.27 -1.75
N ASN A 288 4.46 19.10 -0.84
CA ASN A 288 4.53 20.56 -1.02
C ASN A 288 5.94 20.93 -1.47
N TYR A 289 6.02 21.64 -2.58
CA TYR A 289 7.25 22.09 -3.20
C TYR A 289 7.31 23.61 -3.15
N GLN A 290 8.52 24.14 -3.18
CA GLN A 290 8.77 25.57 -3.35
C GLN A 290 9.48 25.77 -4.68
N MET A 291 8.97 26.68 -5.50
CA MET A 291 9.63 27.12 -6.71
C MET A 291 10.15 28.54 -6.51
N GLU A 292 11.38 28.78 -6.93
CA GLU A 292 11.98 30.09 -7.03
C GLU A 292 12.31 30.40 -8.48
N ILE A 293 12.03 31.63 -8.89
CA ILE A 293 12.39 32.16 -10.19
C ILE A 293 13.42 33.25 -9.97
N TRP A 294 14.54 33.11 -10.66
CA TRP A 294 15.70 33.96 -10.59
C TRP A 294 15.97 34.60 -11.95
N GLU A 295 16.47 35.84 -11.93
CA GLU A 295 16.89 36.57 -13.11
C GLU A 295 18.22 37.24 -12.81
N ASN A 296 19.25 36.97 -13.63
CA ASN A 296 20.61 37.51 -13.42
C ASN A 296 21.10 37.30 -11.97
N SER A 297 20.89 36.09 -11.43
CA SER A 297 21.22 35.72 -10.06
C SER A 297 20.45 36.46 -8.95
N ASN A 298 19.39 37.19 -9.28
CA ASN A 298 18.49 37.81 -8.30
C ASN A 298 17.17 37.05 -8.22
N LEU A 299 16.71 36.77 -7.00
CA LEU A 299 15.39 36.15 -6.78
C LEU A 299 14.30 37.16 -7.15
N VAL A 300 13.47 36.83 -8.13
CA VAL A 300 12.39 37.70 -8.60
C VAL A 300 11.00 37.21 -8.22
N PHE A 301 10.84 35.91 -7.94
CA PHE A 301 9.56 35.36 -7.48
C PHE A 301 9.71 34.05 -6.74
N THR A 302 8.80 33.80 -5.80
CA THR A 302 8.67 32.51 -5.10
C THR A 302 7.23 32.04 -5.14
N ALA A 303 7.04 30.75 -5.40
CA ALA A 303 5.73 30.11 -5.42
C ALA A 303 5.75 28.81 -4.62
N ASN A 304 4.59 28.44 -4.07
CA ASN A 304 4.38 27.13 -3.48
C ASN A 304 3.43 26.33 -4.39
N LEU A 305 3.76 25.07 -4.63
CA LEU A 305 2.93 24.15 -5.40
C LEU A 305 2.79 22.82 -4.66
N ARG A 306 1.67 22.13 -4.88
CA ARG A 306 1.38 20.86 -4.24
C ARG A 306 1.05 19.80 -5.27
N PHE A 307 1.82 18.72 -5.26
CA PHE A 307 1.50 17.50 -5.99
C PHE A 307 0.70 16.56 -5.11
N GLN A 308 -0.44 16.14 -5.61
CA GLN A 308 -1.41 15.31 -4.90
C GLN A 308 -1.29 13.85 -5.35
N ARG A 309 -1.77 12.93 -4.51
CA ARG A 309 -2.09 11.57 -4.94
C ARG A 309 -3.48 11.55 -5.53
N LYS A 310 -3.69 10.66 -6.49
CA LYS A 310 -5.06 10.35 -6.91
C LYS A 310 -5.75 9.54 -5.81
N ALA A 311 -7.06 9.72 -5.70
CA ALA A 311 -7.87 8.85 -4.84
C ALA A 311 -7.75 7.40 -5.35
N GLY A 312 -7.42 6.45 -4.46
CA GLY A 312 -7.27 5.03 -4.79
C GLY A 312 -5.85 4.59 -5.23
N GLU A 313 -4.87 5.49 -5.22
CA GLU A 313 -3.44 5.17 -5.45
C GLU A 313 -2.76 4.67 -4.17
N ALA A 314 -1.86 3.69 -4.28
CA ALA A 314 -1.08 3.16 -3.14
C ALA A 314 0.39 3.59 -3.20
N GLU A 315 0.94 4.16 -2.13
CA GLU A 315 2.37 4.46 -2.01
C GLU A 315 3.18 3.25 -1.58
N TYR A 316 2.65 2.45 -0.66
CA TYR A 316 3.36 1.30 -0.15
C TYR A 316 2.44 0.10 0.05
N LEU A 317 3.03 -1.06 -0.08
CA LEU A 317 2.44 -2.33 0.33
C LEU A 317 3.55 -3.19 0.89
N LYS A 318 3.33 -3.72 2.09
CA LYS A 318 4.21 -4.69 2.74
C LYS A 318 3.39 -5.86 3.25
N VAL A 319 3.93 -7.06 3.11
CA VAL A 319 3.39 -8.27 3.74
C VAL A 319 4.42 -8.76 4.74
N ASP A 320 4.03 -8.89 6.00
CA ASP A 320 4.93 -9.12 7.15
C ASP A 320 6.17 -8.20 7.17
N GLY A 321 5.97 -6.95 6.74
CA GLY A 321 7.03 -5.93 6.69
C GLY A 321 7.98 -6.03 5.48
N GLN A 322 7.75 -6.98 4.56
CA GLN A 322 8.60 -7.25 3.39
C GLN A 322 7.89 -6.89 2.07
N GLU A 323 8.70 -6.65 1.03
CA GLU A 323 8.24 -6.34 -0.34
C GLU A 323 8.23 -7.57 -1.26
N ALA A 324 8.81 -8.68 -0.81
CA ALA A 324 8.69 -10.03 -1.39
C ALA A 324 8.99 -11.06 -0.30
N LEU A 325 8.34 -12.24 -0.34
CA LEU A 325 8.55 -13.31 0.64
C LEU A 325 8.71 -14.67 -0.04
N ASN A 326 9.43 -15.56 0.65
CA ASN A 326 9.41 -17.00 0.38
C ASN A 326 8.85 -17.72 1.62
N VAL A 327 7.92 -18.63 1.43
CA VAL A 327 7.33 -19.42 2.51
C VAL A 327 7.34 -20.90 2.19
N GLU A 328 7.60 -21.71 3.20
CA GLU A 328 7.73 -23.16 3.08
C GLU A 328 6.61 -23.86 3.84
N PHE A 329 5.96 -24.82 3.17
CA PHE A 329 4.99 -25.72 3.77
C PHE A 329 5.56 -27.15 3.81
N PRO A 330 5.28 -27.91 4.88
CA PRO A 330 5.64 -29.32 4.93
C PRO A 330 4.77 -30.14 3.95
N PRO A 331 5.13 -31.41 3.71
CA PRO A 331 4.35 -32.29 2.83
C PRO A 331 2.90 -32.46 3.30
N ALA A 332 2.64 -32.42 4.61
CA ALA A 332 1.29 -32.48 5.16
C ALA A 332 0.42 -31.24 4.87
N GLY A 333 0.99 -30.19 4.25
CA GLY A 333 0.33 -28.91 4.08
C GLY A 333 0.26 -28.13 5.39
N GLY A 334 -0.71 -27.22 5.49
CA GLY A 334 -0.92 -26.43 6.69
C GLY A 334 -1.41 -25.03 6.40
N GLN A 335 -1.29 -24.16 7.40
CA GLN A 335 -1.73 -22.77 7.29
C GLN A 335 -0.70 -21.81 7.87
N GLN A 336 -0.56 -20.65 7.22
CA GLN A 336 0.29 -19.56 7.69
C GLN A 336 -0.44 -18.23 7.58
N LYS A 337 -0.35 -17.42 8.63
CA LYS A 337 -1.00 -16.11 8.72
C LYS A 337 0.00 -15.02 8.33
N PHE A 338 -0.49 -14.02 7.60
CA PHE A 338 0.28 -12.88 7.11
C PHE A 338 -0.40 -11.57 7.51
N ALA A 339 0.40 -10.59 7.91
CA ALA A 339 -0.02 -9.21 8.12
C ALA A 339 0.18 -8.39 6.84
N VAL A 340 -0.80 -7.57 6.49
CA VAL A 340 -0.74 -6.66 5.33
C VAL A 340 -0.73 -5.23 5.85
N ASN A 341 0.22 -4.43 5.35
CA ASN A 341 0.35 -3.02 5.68
C ASN A 341 0.43 -2.20 4.38
N THR A 342 -0.53 -1.31 4.17
CA THR A 342 -0.62 -0.45 2.99
C THR A 342 -1.37 0.84 3.33
N ASP A 343 -1.08 1.93 2.60
CA ASP A 343 -1.87 3.16 2.64
C ASP A 343 -3.09 3.14 1.72
N ALA A 344 -3.26 2.09 0.91
CA ALA A 344 -4.44 1.91 0.08
C ALA A 344 -5.71 1.65 0.90
N GLU A 345 -6.87 2.02 0.34
CA GLU A 345 -8.16 1.73 0.98
C GLU A 345 -8.43 0.23 1.10
N ASP A 346 -8.05 -0.53 0.07
CA ASP A 346 -8.23 -1.99 -0.04
C ASP A 346 -7.06 -2.65 -0.79
N TRP A 347 -6.99 -3.98 -0.67
CA TRP A 347 -6.05 -4.83 -1.37
C TRP A 347 -6.68 -6.17 -1.75
N THR A 348 -6.07 -6.87 -2.71
CA THR A 348 -6.53 -8.16 -3.24
C THR A 348 -5.39 -9.18 -3.33
N ALA A 349 -5.73 -10.46 -3.18
CA ALA A 349 -4.84 -11.57 -3.53
C ALA A 349 -5.07 -11.97 -5.00
N TRP A 350 -4.00 -12.28 -5.72
CA TRP A 350 -4.06 -12.70 -7.12
C TRP A 350 -3.10 -13.85 -7.41
N GLY A 351 -3.48 -14.73 -8.33
CA GLY A 351 -2.64 -15.85 -8.76
C GLY A 351 -2.39 -16.87 -7.66
N VAL A 352 -3.37 -17.10 -6.78
CA VAL A 352 -3.22 -18.10 -5.71
C VAL A 352 -3.01 -19.49 -6.35
N PRO A 353 -1.91 -20.22 -6.03
CA PRO A 353 -1.66 -21.53 -6.59
C PRO A 353 -2.80 -22.49 -6.35
N THR A 354 -3.04 -23.43 -7.27
CA THR A 354 -4.19 -24.35 -7.20
C THR A 354 -4.16 -25.29 -6.00
N PHE A 355 -2.99 -25.52 -5.39
CA PHE A 355 -2.80 -26.31 -4.19
C PHE A 355 -2.87 -25.49 -2.89
N CYS A 356 -3.21 -24.20 -2.98
CA CYS A 356 -3.42 -23.33 -1.84
C CYS A 356 -4.71 -22.50 -1.98
N LYS A 357 -5.14 -21.89 -0.88
CA LYS A 357 -6.25 -20.95 -0.83
C LYS A 357 -5.97 -19.84 0.17
N VAL A 358 -6.53 -18.67 -0.09
CA VAL A 358 -6.52 -17.54 0.84
C VAL A 358 -7.83 -17.54 1.61
N VAL A 359 -7.74 -17.53 2.94
CA VAL A 359 -8.88 -17.48 3.86
C VAL A 359 -8.67 -16.39 4.91
N ASN A 360 -9.74 -16.06 5.65
CA ASN A 360 -9.71 -15.05 6.72
C ASN A 360 -9.13 -13.70 6.27
N GLN A 361 -9.44 -13.29 5.04
CA GLN A 361 -8.97 -12.02 4.49
C GLN A 361 -9.64 -10.85 5.22
N THR A 362 -8.81 -9.94 5.70
CA THR A 362 -9.20 -8.70 6.38
C THR A 362 -8.38 -7.55 5.80
N ARG A 363 -8.68 -6.30 6.17
CA ARG A 363 -7.89 -5.16 5.72
C ARG A 363 -6.40 -5.25 6.12
N THR A 364 -6.08 -5.91 7.23
CA THR A 364 -4.72 -5.93 7.79
C THR A 364 -4.03 -7.29 7.71
N GLY A 365 -4.61 -8.27 7.00
CA GLY A 365 -4.01 -9.60 6.93
C GLY A 365 -4.91 -10.68 6.37
N PHE A 366 -4.32 -11.86 6.18
CA PHE A 366 -4.99 -13.06 5.67
C PHE A 366 -4.27 -14.32 6.14
N THR A 367 -4.78 -15.49 5.76
CA THR A 367 -4.16 -16.78 6.00
C THR A 367 -4.07 -17.54 4.67
N ILE A 368 -2.89 -18.06 4.35
CA ILE A 368 -2.71 -19.04 3.29
C ILE A 368 -2.90 -20.42 3.90
N VAL A 369 -3.72 -21.25 3.26
CA VAL A 369 -3.87 -22.68 3.59
C VAL A 369 -3.44 -23.46 2.36
N CYS A 370 -2.47 -24.36 2.50
CA CYS A 370 -2.04 -25.24 1.42
C CYS A 370 -2.41 -26.68 1.73
N ASP A 371 -2.91 -27.37 0.71
CA ASP A 371 -3.30 -28.77 0.80
C ASP A 371 -2.05 -29.66 0.95
N PRO A 372 -2.20 -30.91 1.42
CA PRO A 372 -1.12 -31.88 1.42
C PRO A 372 -0.49 -32.06 0.03
N ASN A 373 0.82 -32.30 -0.01
CA ASN A 373 1.55 -32.72 -1.19
C ASN A 373 1.78 -34.23 -1.13
N ASP A 374 0.80 -34.98 -1.63
CA ASP A 374 0.83 -36.45 -1.66
C ASP A 374 1.69 -37.02 -2.81
N THR A 375 2.60 -36.20 -3.36
CA THR A 375 3.49 -36.60 -4.44
C THR A 375 4.93 -36.63 -3.95
N GLY A 376 5.74 -37.54 -4.52
CA GLY A 376 7.19 -37.57 -4.32
C GLY A 376 7.94 -36.41 -4.99
N ASN A 377 7.22 -35.43 -5.53
CA ASN A 377 7.79 -34.28 -6.23
C ASN A 377 7.63 -33.01 -5.41
N TYR A 378 8.70 -32.21 -5.40
CA TYR A 378 8.65 -30.86 -4.90
C TYR A 378 7.71 -30.00 -5.76
N ARG A 379 6.94 -29.11 -5.14
CA ARG A 379 6.12 -28.13 -5.87
C ARG A 379 6.38 -26.72 -5.38
N ARG A 380 6.45 -25.79 -6.34
CA ARG A 380 6.69 -24.37 -6.15
C ARG A 380 5.76 -23.59 -7.05
N ASP A 381 5.17 -22.54 -6.50
CA ASP A 381 4.42 -21.54 -7.28
C ASP A 381 4.43 -20.21 -6.51
N TYR A 382 3.70 -19.19 -6.98
CA TYR A 382 3.64 -17.90 -6.33
C TYR A 382 2.26 -17.28 -6.41
N MET A 383 1.97 -16.40 -5.45
CA MET A 383 0.84 -15.47 -5.51
C MET A 383 1.32 -14.04 -5.35
N SER A 384 0.42 -13.10 -5.61
CA SER A 384 0.65 -11.68 -5.39
C SER A 384 -0.40 -11.08 -4.47
N VAL A 385 0.02 -10.17 -3.60
CA VAL A 385 -0.85 -9.22 -2.90
C VAL A 385 -0.76 -7.89 -3.63
N ARG A 386 -1.90 -7.30 -3.99
CA ARG A 386 -1.99 -6.05 -4.76
C ARG A 386 -2.83 -5.02 -4.03
N ALA A 387 -2.30 -3.82 -3.84
CA ALA A 387 -2.97 -2.71 -3.17
C ALA A 387 -3.04 -1.48 -4.07
N GLY A 388 -4.19 -0.80 -4.08
CA GLY A 388 -4.47 0.33 -4.98
C GLY A 388 -5.10 -0.10 -6.32
N ASN A 389 -5.51 0.89 -7.11
CA ASN A 389 -6.22 0.68 -8.38
C ASN A 389 -5.23 0.42 -9.53
N LYS A 390 -5.48 -0.64 -10.32
CA LYS A 390 -4.62 -1.03 -11.45
C LYS A 390 -4.46 0.04 -12.53
N GLU A 391 -5.49 0.83 -12.79
CA GLU A 391 -5.51 1.88 -13.82
C GLU A 391 -4.83 3.18 -13.36
N ILE A 392 -4.67 3.35 -12.04
CA ILE A 392 -4.13 4.57 -11.42
C ILE A 392 -2.69 4.34 -10.94
N GLY A 393 -2.42 3.17 -10.35
CA GLY A 393 -1.15 2.80 -9.75
C GLY A 393 -1.40 1.85 -8.57
N TYR A 394 -1.01 0.59 -8.73
CA TYR A 394 -1.07 -0.41 -7.67
C TYR A 394 0.34 -0.83 -7.24
N LYS A 395 0.49 -1.22 -5.98
CA LYS A 395 1.69 -1.89 -5.46
C LYS A 395 1.45 -3.39 -5.39
N GLU A 396 2.51 -4.15 -5.64
CA GLU A 396 2.46 -5.61 -5.71
C GLU A 396 3.56 -6.20 -4.83
N VAL A 397 3.20 -7.15 -3.98
CA VAL A 397 4.14 -7.97 -3.19
C VAL A 397 3.99 -9.41 -3.61
N ARG A 398 5.07 -10.05 -4.04
CA ARG A 398 5.09 -11.45 -4.45
C ARG A 398 5.39 -12.35 -3.26
N ILE A 399 4.62 -13.41 -3.12
CA ILE A 399 4.84 -14.48 -2.13
C ILE A 399 5.09 -15.76 -2.92
N THR A 400 6.33 -16.25 -2.87
CA THR A 400 6.70 -17.56 -3.39
C THR A 400 6.37 -18.62 -2.34
N ILE A 401 5.70 -19.69 -2.78
CA ILE A 401 5.24 -20.78 -1.93
C ILE A 401 5.95 -22.05 -2.37
N ASP A 402 6.73 -22.60 -1.45
CA ASP A 402 7.49 -23.82 -1.59
C ASP A 402 6.85 -24.92 -0.75
N GLN A 403 6.69 -26.13 -1.31
CA GLN A 403 6.18 -27.26 -0.56
C GLN A 403 6.96 -28.54 -0.86
N ALA A 404 7.49 -29.14 0.20
CA ALA A 404 8.29 -30.36 0.13
C ALA A 404 7.46 -31.57 -0.36
N PRO A 405 8.09 -32.56 -1.01
CA PRO A 405 7.46 -33.83 -1.36
C PRO A 405 7.17 -34.70 -0.13
N VAL A 406 6.16 -35.57 -0.22
CA VAL A 406 6.03 -36.67 0.75
C VAL A 406 7.17 -37.68 0.54
N GLN A 407 7.71 -38.23 1.63
CA GLN A 407 8.77 -39.22 1.56
C GLN A 407 8.28 -40.50 0.87
N GLY A 408 9.11 -41.06 -0.01
CA GLY A 408 8.83 -42.33 -0.69
C GLY A 408 9.01 -43.54 0.22
N THR A 409 8.24 -44.60 -0.04
CA THR A 409 8.40 -45.91 0.61
C THR A 409 8.54 -47.00 -0.44
N ALA A 410 9.28 -48.05 -0.09
CA ALA A 410 9.46 -49.23 -0.93
C ALA A 410 9.39 -50.47 -0.03
N ASP A 411 8.18 -51.00 0.16
CA ASP A 411 7.93 -52.07 1.12
C ASP A 411 8.21 -53.42 0.47
N LEU A 412 9.05 -54.24 1.12
CA LEU A 412 9.28 -55.63 0.72
C LEU A 412 8.08 -56.45 1.15
N THR A 413 7.30 -56.93 0.18
CA THR A 413 6.07 -57.68 0.45
C THR A 413 6.29 -59.18 0.43
N GLU A 414 7.24 -59.66 -0.37
CA GLU A 414 7.55 -61.07 -0.49
C GLU A 414 9.00 -61.31 -0.95
N ILE A 415 9.62 -62.38 -0.44
CA ILE A 415 10.96 -62.83 -0.83
C ILE A 415 10.88 -64.32 -1.14
N MET A 416 11.15 -64.68 -2.39
CA MET A 416 11.13 -66.06 -2.87
C MET A 416 12.51 -66.48 -3.42
N PRO A 417 13.28 -67.30 -2.69
CA PRO A 417 14.51 -67.88 -3.20
C PRO A 417 14.25 -69.15 -4.03
N PHE A 418 14.95 -69.28 -5.15
CA PHE A 418 15.00 -70.49 -5.98
C PHE A 418 16.46 -70.93 -6.14
N THR A 419 16.82 -72.08 -5.60
CA THR A 419 18.18 -72.65 -5.73
C THR A 419 18.30 -73.49 -7.00
N ASN A 420 19.53 -73.78 -7.43
CA ASN A 420 19.83 -74.62 -8.60
C ASN A 420 19.14 -74.14 -9.88
N THR A 421 19.02 -72.82 -10.05
CA THR A 421 18.37 -72.19 -11.20
C THR A 421 19.42 -71.80 -12.24
N GLU A 422 19.17 -72.07 -13.53
CA GLU A 422 19.98 -71.54 -14.63
C GLU A 422 19.68 -70.04 -14.78
N ILE A 423 20.60 -69.20 -14.33
CA ILE A 423 20.45 -67.72 -14.28
C ILE A 423 21.01 -67.01 -15.51
N ALA A 424 21.91 -67.68 -16.24
CA ALA A 424 22.42 -67.31 -17.55
C ALA A 424 22.81 -68.58 -18.30
N PRO A 425 22.97 -68.57 -19.64
CA PRO A 425 23.34 -69.77 -20.40
C PRO A 425 24.57 -70.47 -19.80
N GLY A 426 24.37 -71.67 -19.24
CA GLY A 426 25.43 -72.47 -18.60
C GLY A 426 25.87 -72.04 -17.19
N VAL A 427 25.20 -71.07 -16.56
CA VAL A 427 25.50 -70.60 -15.19
C VAL A 427 24.34 -70.97 -14.26
N VAL A 428 24.65 -71.75 -13.22
CA VAL A 428 23.69 -72.16 -12.19
C VAL A 428 23.94 -71.37 -10.90
N GLY A 429 22.87 -70.96 -10.24
CA GLY A 429 22.95 -70.23 -8.98
C GLY A 429 21.62 -70.17 -8.22
N VAL A 430 21.50 -69.14 -7.39
CA VAL A 430 20.28 -68.79 -6.66
C VAL A 430 19.62 -67.59 -7.34
N CYS A 431 18.31 -67.68 -7.55
CA CYS A 431 17.47 -66.60 -8.01
C CYS A 431 16.62 -66.13 -6.82
N ILE A 432 16.81 -64.89 -6.36
CA ILE A 432 16.03 -64.32 -5.25
C ILE A 432 15.06 -63.31 -5.85
N ARG A 433 13.77 -63.67 -5.93
CA ARG A 433 12.71 -62.78 -6.39
C ARG A 433 12.17 -61.98 -5.20
N ASN A 434 12.21 -60.66 -5.31
CA ASN A 434 11.72 -59.73 -4.28
C ASN A 434 10.52 -58.97 -4.83
N SER A 435 9.34 -59.12 -4.21
CA SER A 435 8.15 -58.34 -4.54
C SER A 435 8.13 -57.07 -3.68
N ILE A 436 7.89 -55.92 -4.32
CA ILE A 436 8.01 -54.59 -3.71
C ILE A 436 6.80 -53.73 -4.07
N ASP A 437 6.24 -53.07 -3.06
CA ASP A 437 5.26 -51.99 -3.21
C ASP A 437 5.96 -50.64 -3.08
N ALA A 438 6.06 -49.90 -4.19
CA ALA A 438 6.69 -48.58 -4.21
C ALA A 438 5.66 -47.45 -4.26
N LEU A 439 5.71 -46.57 -3.24
CA LEU A 439 4.86 -45.38 -3.10
C LEU A 439 5.71 -44.12 -3.05
N ASN A 440 5.26 -43.07 -3.71
CA ASN A 440 5.87 -41.75 -3.83
C ASN A 440 7.32 -41.74 -4.34
N LEU A 441 7.68 -42.76 -5.13
CA LEU A 441 9.02 -42.94 -5.74
C LEU A 441 9.03 -42.79 -7.26
N ALA A 442 7.98 -42.23 -7.87
CA ALA A 442 7.93 -42.06 -9.33
C ALA A 442 9.18 -41.31 -9.86
N ASN A 443 9.79 -41.86 -10.90
CA ASN A 443 11.05 -41.42 -11.51
C ASN A 443 12.28 -41.44 -10.57
N ARG A 444 12.18 -42.09 -9.42
CA ARG A 444 13.31 -42.36 -8.52
C ARG A 444 13.85 -43.77 -8.75
N THR A 445 15.13 -43.94 -8.50
CA THR A 445 15.80 -45.23 -8.51
C THR A 445 15.92 -45.76 -7.10
N ILE A 446 15.56 -47.03 -6.90
CA ILE A 446 15.88 -47.77 -5.68
C ILE A 446 16.90 -48.85 -5.99
N THR A 447 17.67 -49.24 -4.99
CA THR A 447 18.58 -50.39 -5.05
C THR A 447 18.04 -51.49 -4.15
N VAL A 448 17.95 -52.71 -4.66
CA VAL A 448 17.69 -53.91 -3.85
C VAL A 448 18.98 -54.69 -3.75
N ALA A 449 19.45 -54.95 -2.54
CA ALA A 449 20.71 -55.63 -2.28
C ALA A 449 20.50 -56.88 -1.41
N ALA A 450 21.12 -57.99 -1.78
CA ALA A 450 21.29 -59.17 -0.95
C ALA A 450 22.70 -59.18 -0.35
N LYS A 451 22.80 -59.22 0.98
CA LYS A 451 24.05 -59.38 1.73
C LYS A 451 24.12 -60.79 2.29
N PHE A 452 25.25 -61.47 2.11
CA PHE A 452 25.38 -62.88 2.46
C PHE A 452 26.28 -63.09 3.68
N TYR A 453 25.89 -64.04 4.52
CA TYR A 453 26.51 -64.36 5.80
C TYR A 453 26.64 -65.87 5.98
N GLU A 454 27.57 -66.27 6.84
CA GLU A 454 27.65 -67.63 7.33
C GLU A 454 26.38 -68.02 8.10
N SER A 455 26.29 -69.29 8.50
CA SER A 455 25.11 -69.84 9.20
C SER A 455 24.74 -69.14 10.51
N ASP A 456 25.66 -68.34 11.08
CA ASP A 456 25.45 -67.55 12.29
C ASP A 456 24.63 -66.26 12.04
N GLY A 457 24.44 -65.85 10.79
CA GLY A 457 23.72 -64.65 10.39
C GLY A 457 24.44 -63.33 10.69
N THR A 458 25.71 -63.37 11.09
CA THR A 458 26.48 -62.17 11.47
C THR A 458 27.84 -62.08 10.80
N THR A 459 28.48 -63.22 10.53
CA THR A 459 29.79 -63.28 9.88
C THR A 459 29.60 -63.17 8.36
N PRO A 460 30.09 -62.10 7.69
CA PRO A 460 29.88 -61.94 6.25
C PRO A 460 30.58 -63.04 5.46
N LEU A 461 29.91 -63.58 4.45
CA LEU A 461 30.58 -64.41 3.44
C LEU A 461 31.46 -63.50 2.58
N LEU A 462 32.69 -63.96 2.33
CA LEU A 462 33.72 -63.19 1.64
C LEU A 462 33.99 -63.75 0.24
N ASP A 463 34.15 -62.86 -0.74
CA ASP A 463 34.59 -63.21 -2.08
C ASP A 463 36.07 -63.67 -2.09
N ALA A 464 36.58 -64.01 -3.28
CA ALA A 464 37.96 -64.48 -3.45
C ALA A 464 39.01 -63.42 -3.04
N GLU A 465 38.64 -62.14 -3.05
CA GLU A 465 39.45 -60.99 -2.64
C GLU A 465 39.29 -60.63 -1.16
N GLY A 466 38.46 -61.35 -0.40
CA GLY A 466 38.23 -61.14 1.02
C GLY A 466 37.24 -60.02 1.34
N LYS A 467 36.37 -59.61 0.41
CA LYS A 467 35.33 -58.59 0.62
C LYS A 467 33.96 -59.23 0.86
N PRO A 468 33.08 -58.61 1.67
CA PRO A 468 31.72 -59.08 1.86
C PRO A 468 30.96 -59.20 0.55
N ILE A 469 30.31 -60.34 0.34
CA ILE A 469 29.52 -60.60 -0.86
C ILE A 469 28.20 -59.84 -0.76
N VAL A 470 27.98 -58.93 -1.72
CA VAL A 470 26.75 -58.18 -1.89
C VAL A 470 26.32 -58.24 -3.35
N VAL A 471 25.09 -58.70 -3.60
CA VAL A 471 24.50 -58.71 -4.95
C VAL A 471 23.38 -57.68 -4.97
N ALA A 472 23.52 -56.66 -5.82
CA ALA A 472 22.59 -55.54 -5.87
C ALA A 472 22.05 -55.31 -7.29
N LYS A 473 20.83 -54.79 -7.37
CA LYS A 473 20.20 -54.39 -8.63
C LYS A 473 19.36 -53.14 -8.44
N ASP A 474 19.53 -52.21 -9.37
CA ASP A 474 18.78 -50.96 -9.39
C ASP A 474 17.48 -51.09 -10.18
N LYS A 475 16.47 -50.35 -9.74
CA LYS A 475 15.19 -50.21 -10.44
C LYS A 475 14.70 -48.78 -10.37
N THR A 476 14.55 -48.15 -11.53
CA THR A 476 13.81 -46.89 -11.66
C THR A 476 12.31 -47.18 -11.66
N ILE A 477 11.57 -46.50 -10.78
CA ILE A 477 10.12 -46.63 -10.64
C ILE A 477 9.43 -45.72 -11.67
N SER A 478 8.65 -46.29 -12.57
CA SER A 478 8.04 -45.54 -13.68
C SER A 478 6.85 -44.68 -13.27
N SER A 479 6.16 -45.04 -12.18
CA SER A 479 4.89 -44.43 -11.77
C SER A 479 4.64 -44.58 -10.28
N ASN A 480 3.82 -43.71 -9.70
CA ASN A 480 3.46 -43.81 -8.29
C ASN A 480 2.55 -45.01 -8.01
N GLY A 481 2.71 -45.69 -6.88
CA GLY A 481 1.90 -46.84 -6.48
C GLY A 481 2.12 -48.07 -7.35
N THR A 482 3.39 -48.40 -7.61
CA THR A 482 3.76 -49.53 -8.47
C THR A 482 4.10 -50.75 -7.63
N HIS A 483 3.41 -51.86 -7.90
CA HIS A 483 3.83 -53.20 -7.46
C HIS A 483 4.70 -53.84 -8.54
N PHE A 484 5.84 -54.40 -8.16
CA PHE A 484 6.71 -55.13 -9.09
C PHE A 484 7.55 -56.18 -8.38
N SER A 485 8.12 -57.11 -9.15
CA SER A 485 9.16 -58.02 -8.67
C SER A 485 10.51 -57.67 -9.26
N LEU A 486 11.55 -57.70 -8.43
CA LEU A 486 12.94 -57.58 -8.85
C LEU A 486 13.72 -58.82 -8.44
N THR A 487 14.33 -59.46 -9.44
CA THR A 487 15.16 -60.65 -9.25
C THR A 487 16.63 -60.27 -9.09
N LEU A 488 17.25 -60.79 -8.04
CA LEU A 488 18.70 -60.86 -7.84
C LEU A 488 19.19 -62.24 -8.27
N ASP A 489 20.07 -62.28 -9.27
CA ASP A 489 20.67 -63.49 -9.77
C ASP A 489 22.05 -63.65 -9.11
N VAL A 490 22.23 -64.75 -8.39
CA VAL A 490 23.38 -65.00 -7.51
C VAL A 490 24.08 -66.26 -8.00
N PRO A 491 25.08 -66.16 -8.87
CA PRO A 491 25.89 -67.30 -9.30
C PRO A 491 26.50 -68.07 -8.11
N TYR A 492 26.66 -69.38 -8.21
CA TYR A 492 27.28 -70.15 -7.12
C TYR A 492 28.77 -69.87 -6.93
N ASP A 493 29.48 -69.53 -8.00
CA ASP A 493 30.91 -69.20 -7.97
C ASP A 493 31.18 -67.94 -7.13
N ILE A 494 30.30 -66.94 -7.15
CA ILE A 494 30.46 -65.72 -6.36
C ILE A 494 30.22 -65.92 -4.86
N LEU A 495 29.54 -67.00 -4.45
CA LEU A 495 29.34 -67.31 -3.03
C LEU A 495 30.62 -67.84 -2.36
N ASN A 496 31.66 -68.16 -3.15
CA ASN A 496 32.96 -68.64 -2.70
C ASN A 496 32.86 -69.83 -1.72
N LEU A 497 31.85 -70.68 -1.91
CA LEU A 497 31.62 -71.87 -1.11
C LEU A 497 32.43 -73.06 -1.69
N PRO A 498 32.90 -73.99 -0.86
CA PRO A 498 33.51 -75.23 -1.34
C PRO A 498 32.55 -76.00 -2.26
N VAL A 499 33.08 -76.65 -3.30
CA VAL A 499 32.29 -77.46 -4.25
C VAL A 499 31.49 -78.59 -3.56
N THR A 500 31.91 -79.01 -2.36
CA THR A 500 31.26 -80.02 -1.52
C THR A 500 30.45 -79.43 -0.37
N PHE A 501 30.11 -78.13 -0.41
CA PHE A 501 29.38 -77.48 0.67
C PHE A 501 27.98 -78.08 0.81
N HIS A 502 27.69 -78.58 2.01
CA HIS A 502 26.36 -79.00 2.45
C HIS A 502 26.07 -78.27 3.75
N GLY A 503 25.10 -77.35 3.72
CA GLY A 503 24.87 -76.47 4.84
C GLY A 503 23.86 -75.38 4.55
N THR A 504 23.72 -74.46 5.50
CA THR A 504 22.84 -73.29 5.40
C THR A 504 23.68 -72.02 5.43
N ILE A 505 23.40 -71.11 4.50
CA ILE A 505 23.88 -69.72 4.57
C ILE A 505 22.73 -68.79 4.89
N VAL A 506 23.05 -67.60 5.37
CA VAL A 506 22.08 -66.56 5.71
C VAL A 506 22.20 -65.40 4.74
N TYR A 507 21.09 -64.75 4.40
CA TYR A 507 21.10 -63.51 3.63
C TYR A 507 20.09 -62.49 4.16
N ASP A 508 20.47 -61.22 4.04
CA ASP A 508 19.61 -60.07 4.30
C ASP A 508 19.26 -59.41 2.97
N ILE A 509 18.01 -58.97 2.82
CA ILE A 509 17.58 -58.11 1.70
C ILE A 509 17.38 -56.70 2.23
N GLU A 510 18.01 -55.72 1.58
CA GLU A 510 17.82 -54.30 1.86
C GLU A 510 17.32 -53.59 0.60
N VAL A 511 16.36 -52.68 0.77
CA VAL A 511 15.91 -51.75 -0.26
C VAL A 511 16.31 -50.34 0.16
N THR A 512 17.08 -49.65 -0.66
CA THR A 512 17.56 -48.28 -0.37
C THR A 512 17.15 -47.28 -1.45
N ASP A 513 17.06 -46.01 -1.08
CA ASP A 513 16.96 -44.90 -2.04
C ASP A 513 18.34 -44.53 -2.65
N GLU A 514 18.34 -43.55 -3.55
CA GLU A 514 19.53 -43.03 -4.24
C GLU A 514 20.57 -42.41 -3.30
N GLN A 515 20.18 -42.07 -2.07
CA GLN A 515 21.05 -41.51 -1.03
C GLN A 515 21.56 -42.60 -0.07
N GLY A 516 21.14 -43.86 -0.24
CA GLY A 516 21.50 -44.98 0.60
C GLY A 516 20.67 -45.11 1.87
N ASN A 517 19.55 -44.38 2.01
CA ASN A 517 18.65 -44.56 3.15
C ASN A 517 17.87 -45.86 2.98
N ILE A 518 17.78 -46.66 4.04
CA ILE A 518 17.02 -47.91 4.05
C ILE A 518 15.52 -47.59 4.05
N LEU A 519 14.83 -48.02 3.00
CA LEU A 519 13.38 -47.93 2.84
C LEU A 519 12.66 -49.17 3.40
N SER A 520 13.27 -50.35 3.25
CA SER A 520 12.78 -51.62 3.79
C SER A 520 13.93 -52.61 3.94
N GLN A 521 13.81 -53.56 4.86
CA GLN A 521 14.77 -54.66 5.00
C GLN A 521 14.09 -55.96 5.47
N ALA A 522 14.63 -57.09 5.05
CA ALA A 522 14.34 -58.40 5.61
C ALA A 522 15.65 -59.06 6.04
N LYS A 523 15.71 -59.54 7.28
CA LYS A 523 16.93 -60.09 7.86
C LYS A 523 16.84 -61.57 8.14
N ASN A 524 17.99 -62.23 8.16
CA ASN A 524 18.16 -63.62 8.57
C ASN A 524 17.40 -64.63 7.70
N SER A 525 17.24 -64.35 6.40
CA SER A 525 16.67 -65.32 5.46
C SER A 525 17.66 -66.46 5.23
N ARG A 526 17.18 -67.69 5.04
CA ARG A 526 18.04 -68.89 5.00
C ARG A 526 17.99 -69.59 3.65
N LEU A 527 19.17 -69.99 3.16
CA LEU A 527 19.33 -70.83 1.96
C LEU A 527 20.04 -72.11 2.37
N ALA A 528 19.44 -73.26 2.05
CA ALA A 528 20.04 -74.57 2.26
C ALA A 528 20.50 -75.16 0.91
N PHE A 529 21.69 -75.78 0.91
CA PHE A 529 22.33 -76.38 -0.25
C PHE A 529 22.55 -77.88 -0.09
#